data_AF-A0A2L0IBR7-F1
#
_entry.id   AF-A0A2L0IBR7-F1
#
_cell.length_a   1.000
_cell.length_b   1.000
_cell.length_c   1.000
_cell.angle_alpha   90.00
_cell.angle_beta   90.00
_cell.angle_gamma   90.00
#
_symmetry.space_group_name_H-M   'P 1'
#
loop_
_entity.id
_entity.type
_entity.pdbx_description
1 polymer ?
#
loop_
_entity_poly.entity_id
_entity_poly.type
_entity_poly.pdbx_seq_one_letter_code
_entity_poly.pdbx_strand_id
1 'polypeptide(L)'
;MSKPPRGIARFDSSAAMVTALSNALHQRPFSSPSQSPGLDRVLPALNLLPERLREWGYAVGGMAEGITLAQAQQLDIEGIARWVAGQYPQQQYQAAFVGASNGAMVHLAAAMGVPWLPQTFLCPVRSSHNDPDDAQQGLTEGKPIVDALLATSPHIAVHQMQDPNQDRLMLEQMSYFRLKHRKLPLEYNEFLLSALPPGGTLVINHCTQQWPATRTSDRSFYQFGSLGGATEQEYFEGGPRVMEHLARYGSEREKWQPPAPDATVPEAEWGFDAHLMAELKKLANSQGWKLVELRYENPEALSFVAAEIYRDWYMSAGVIASRLVVDNFLLMDPWTTMQQHAIPFWLSFCTEPSAASLQRYLDRQPPFRNIDLLLFSHGTESIGMAPIERWQQLLNYASDEGAFVGVDTEKFPRDFATLSRFDRELQQRAPLLPPPDPLSVESFLAGVQRYGDKFQVECLQHN
;
A
#
# COMPACT_ATOMS: atom_id res chain seq x y z
N MET A 1 17.94 3.90 10.13
CA MET A 1 17.00 2.78 9.96
C MET A 1 17.80 1.54 9.58
N SER A 2 17.41 0.38 10.11
CA SER A 2 17.98 -0.90 9.73
C SER A 2 17.48 -1.30 8.33
N LYS A 3 18.34 -1.93 7.53
CA LYS A 3 17.96 -2.46 6.21
C LYS A 3 16.86 -3.51 6.36
N PRO A 4 15.85 -3.56 5.46
CA PRO A 4 14.85 -4.62 5.47
C PRO A 4 15.51 -6.01 5.45
N PRO A 5 14.97 -6.99 6.20
CA PRO A 5 15.46 -8.35 6.16
C PRO A 5 15.23 -8.96 4.76
N ARG A 6 15.92 -10.07 4.49
CA ARG A 6 15.74 -10.78 3.21
C ARG A 6 14.29 -11.27 3.08
N GLY A 7 13.75 -11.20 1.86
CA GLY A 7 12.38 -11.62 1.57
C GLY A 7 11.32 -10.53 1.76
N ILE A 8 11.73 -9.31 2.09
CA ILE A 8 10.87 -8.13 2.02
C ILE A 8 11.32 -7.26 0.84
N ALA A 9 10.42 -7.03 -0.12
CA ALA A 9 10.66 -6.09 -1.20
C ALA A 9 10.64 -4.65 -0.69
N ARG A 10 11.44 -3.77 -1.27
CA ARG A 10 11.41 -2.33 -0.98
C ARG A 10 10.28 -1.62 -1.72
N PHE A 11 9.83 -2.19 -2.84
CA PHE A 11 8.61 -1.78 -3.52
C PHE A 11 7.33 -2.37 -2.90
N ASP A 12 7.44 -3.14 -1.80
CA ASP A 12 6.27 -3.60 -1.04
C ASP A 12 5.54 -2.42 -0.41
N SER A 13 4.23 -2.33 -0.63
CA SER A 13 3.38 -1.30 -0.05
C SER A 13 3.48 -1.28 1.48
N SER A 14 3.45 -2.44 2.14
CA SER A 14 3.56 -2.53 3.62
C SER A 14 4.90 -2.03 4.13
N ALA A 15 6.01 -2.49 3.55
CA ALA A 15 7.35 -2.05 3.95
C ALA A 15 7.56 -0.54 3.73
N ALA A 16 7.10 0.00 2.60
CA ALA A 16 7.15 1.44 2.31
C ALA A 16 6.31 2.24 3.33
N MET A 17 5.08 1.81 3.60
CA MET A 17 4.18 2.45 4.56
C MET A 17 4.73 2.41 6.01
N VAL A 18 5.30 1.30 6.46
CA VAL A 18 5.98 1.21 7.77
C VAL A 18 7.13 2.20 7.85
N THR A 19 7.92 2.31 6.78
CA THR A 19 9.07 3.21 6.73
C THR A 19 8.64 4.68 6.69
N ALA A 20 7.58 5.01 5.94
CA ALA A 20 7.01 6.35 5.88
C ALA A 20 6.47 6.78 7.25
N LEU A 21 5.70 5.91 7.92
CA LEU A 21 5.19 6.18 9.26
C LEU A 21 6.33 6.31 10.29
N SER A 22 7.30 5.39 10.28
CA SER A 22 8.47 5.45 11.15
C SER A 22 9.23 6.78 10.98
N ASN A 23 9.42 7.24 9.75
CA ASN A 23 10.06 8.51 9.48
C ASN A 23 9.28 9.70 10.04
N ALA A 24 7.96 9.71 9.88
CA ALA A 24 7.11 10.73 10.48
C ALA A 24 7.21 10.75 12.01
N LEU A 25 7.21 9.58 12.67
CA LEU A 25 7.41 9.48 14.12
C LEU A 25 8.81 9.90 14.58
N HIS A 26 9.81 9.82 13.69
CA HIS A 26 11.16 10.36 13.90
C HIS A 26 11.33 11.81 13.43
N GLN A 27 10.24 12.49 13.06
CA GLN A 27 10.25 13.89 12.63
C GLN A 27 11.15 14.16 11.41
N ARG A 28 11.09 13.29 10.40
CA ARG A 28 11.82 13.46 9.14
C ARG A 28 11.00 13.01 7.93
N PRO A 29 11.31 13.52 6.72
CA PRO A 29 10.59 13.14 5.51
C PRO A 29 10.85 11.68 5.10
N PHE A 30 9.93 11.11 4.33
CA PHE A 30 10.14 9.83 3.66
C PHE A 30 10.75 10.04 2.27
N SER A 31 12.07 9.87 2.18
CA SER A 31 12.82 10.28 1.00
C SER A 31 13.07 9.19 -0.05
N SER A 32 12.79 7.93 0.25
CA SER A 32 13.14 6.82 -0.64
C SER A 32 12.41 5.52 -0.30
N PRO A 33 11.44 5.10 -1.12
CA PRO A 33 10.90 3.75 -1.14
C PRO A 33 11.98 2.69 -1.34
N SER A 34 13.00 2.96 -2.17
CA SER A 34 14.08 2.00 -2.44
C SER A 34 14.99 1.76 -1.22
N GLN A 35 14.96 2.65 -0.22
CA GLN A 35 15.83 2.64 0.95
C GLN A 35 17.32 2.47 0.57
N SER A 36 17.72 3.02 -0.58
CA SER A 36 19.07 2.86 -1.13
C SER A 36 19.54 4.12 -1.85
N PRO A 37 20.39 4.92 -1.18
CA PRO A 37 20.95 6.14 -1.78
C PRO A 37 21.74 5.91 -3.07
N GLY A 38 22.24 4.69 -3.29
CA GLY A 38 22.92 4.30 -4.53
C GLY A 38 21.94 4.11 -5.68
N LEU A 39 20.84 3.36 -5.47
CA LEU A 39 19.80 3.17 -6.48
C LEU A 39 19.10 4.49 -6.80
N ASP A 40 18.82 5.31 -5.78
CA ASP A 40 18.17 6.62 -5.94
C ASP A 40 18.99 7.58 -6.83
N ARG A 41 20.32 7.46 -6.83
CA ARG A 41 21.19 8.25 -7.73
C ARG A 41 21.20 7.75 -9.17
N VAL A 42 20.85 6.48 -9.38
CA VAL A 42 20.86 5.84 -10.71
C VAL A 42 19.48 5.92 -11.38
N LEU A 43 18.39 5.93 -10.61
CA LEU A 43 17.02 6.03 -11.13
C LEU A 43 16.81 7.21 -12.10
N PRO A 44 17.28 8.44 -11.82
CA PRO A 44 17.20 9.54 -12.78
C PRO A 44 17.91 9.28 -14.11
N ALA A 45 19.02 8.53 -14.09
CA ALA A 45 19.77 8.18 -15.29
C ALA A 45 19.06 7.08 -16.12
N LEU A 46 18.36 6.14 -15.47
CA LEU A 46 17.52 5.16 -16.16
C LEU A 46 16.43 5.83 -17.00
N ASN A 47 15.90 6.95 -16.51
CA ASN A 47 14.89 7.73 -17.23
C ASN A 47 15.39 8.44 -18.50
N LEU A 48 16.70 8.48 -18.74
CA LEU A 48 17.29 8.98 -19.98
C LEU A 48 17.39 7.89 -21.05
N LEU A 49 17.19 6.63 -20.68
CA LEU A 49 17.25 5.51 -21.60
C LEU A 49 15.98 5.42 -22.46
N PRO A 50 16.10 4.84 -23.69
CA PRO A 50 14.96 4.39 -24.48
C PRO A 50 14.05 3.44 -23.68
N GLU A 51 12.76 3.45 -23.99
CA GLU A 51 11.71 2.75 -23.26
C GLU A 51 12.07 1.31 -22.87
N ARG A 52 12.41 0.47 -23.85
CA ARG A 52 12.76 -0.95 -23.62
C ARG A 52 13.94 -1.15 -22.67
N LEU A 53 14.95 -0.28 -22.74
CA LEU A 53 16.13 -0.36 -21.86
C LEU A 53 15.80 0.12 -20.45
N ARG A 54 14.88 1.07 -20.32
CA ARG A 54 14.40 1.57 -19.03
C ARG A 54 13.56 0.50 -18.32
N GLU A 55 12.62 -0.10 -19.03
CA GLU A 55 11.80 -1.22 -18.53
C GLU A 55 12.69 -2.39 -18.09
N TRP A 56 13.65 -2.78 -18.93
CA TRP A 56 14.60 -3.82 -18.60
C TRP A 56 15.42 -3.48 -17.35
N GLY A 57 15.95 -2.25 -17.26
CA GLY A 57 16.72 -1.81 -16.10
C GLY A 57 15.91 -1.80 -14.80
N TYR A 58 14.63 -1.43 -14.88
CA TYR A 58 13.70 -1.46 -13.76
C TYR A 58 13.36 -2.90 -13.34
N ALA A 59 13.01 -3.78 -14.28
CA ALA A 59 12.70 -5.19 -14.02
C ALA A 59 13.90 -5.94 -13.40
N VAL A 60 15.12 -5.70 -13.92
CA VAL A 60 16.35 -6.27 -13.36
C VAL A 60 16.65 -5.69 -11.97
N GLY A 61 16.39 -4.39 -11.76
CA GLY A 61 16.47 -3.77 -10.44
C GLY A 61 15.54 -4.44 -9.43
N GLY A 62 14.29 -4.70 -9.82
CA GLY A 62 13.33 -5.44 -9.01
C GLY A 62 13.77 -6.89 -8.73
N MET A 63 14.34 -7.59 -9.71
CA MET A 63 14.87 -8.95 -9.52
C MET A 63 15.93 -9.02 -8.41
N ALA A 64 16.74 -7.97 -8.25
CA ALA A 64 17.74 -7.91 -7.18
C ALA A 64 17.10 -7.94 -5.78
N GLU A 65 15.84 -7.52 -5.65
CA GLU A 65 15.05 -7.58 -4.41
C GLU A 65 14.40 -8.96 -4.17
N GLY A 66 14.19 -9.73 -5.24
CA GLY A 66 13.72 -11.11 -5.17
C GLY A 66 14.69 -12.05 -4.44
N ILE A 67 14.16 -12.97 -3.65
CA ILE A 67 14.93 -14.06 -3.03
C ILE A 67 14.95 -15.30 -3.93
N THR A 68 15.85 -16.24 -3.65
CA THR A 68 15.86 -17.57 -4.32
C THR A 68 14.94 -18.56 -3.59
N LEU A 69 14.58 -19.66 -4.25
CA LEU A 69 13.82 -20.74 -3.59
C LEU A 69 14.51 -21.28 -2.32
N ALA A 70 15.85 -21.44 -2.36
CA ALA A 70 16.61 -21.88 -1.18
C ALA A 70 16.54 -20.87 -0.02
N GLN A 71 16.45 -19.58 -0.34
CA GLN A 71 16.28 -18.53 0.67
C GLN A 71 14.84 -18.48 1.19
N ALA A 72 13.84 -18.78 0.36
CA ALA A 72 12.44 -18.86 0.79
C ALA A 72 12.23 -19.92 1.88
N GLN A 73 12.97 -21.04 1.82
CA GLN A 73 12.96 -22.08 2.88
C GLN A 73 13.54 -21.62 4.22
N GLN A 74 14.31 -20.53 4.22
CA GLN A 74 15.00 -20.00 5.40
C GLN A 74 14.47 -18.62 5.80
N LEU A 75 13.27 -18.26 5.32
CA LEU A 75 12.69 -16.96 5.58
C LEU A 75 12.37 -16.80 7.08
N ASP A 76 12.95 -15.78 7.70
CA ASP A 76 12.74 -15.47 9.11
C ASP A 76 11.52 -14.57 9.29
N ILE A 77 10.34 -15.19 9.42
CA ILE A 77 9.06 -14.49 9.62
C ILE A 77 9.08 -13.63 10.90
N GLU A 78 9.71 -14.11 11.96
CA GLU A 78 9.81 -13.36 13.21
C GLU A 78 10.82 -12.21 13.09
N GLY A 79 11.91 -12.42 12.35
CA GLY A 79 12.88 -11.37 12.01
C GLY A 79 12.27 -10.22 11.22
N ILE A 80 11.27 -10.48 10.36
CA ILE A 80 10.47 -9.44 9.69
C ILE A 80 9.67 -8.63 10.72
N ALA A 81 8.97 -9.30 11.64
CA ALA A 81 8.22 -8.65 12.70
C ALA A 81 9.12 -7.80 13.62
N ARG A 82 10.30 -8.33 13.99
CA ARG A 82 11.33 -7.60 14.74
C ARG A 82 11.80 -6.35 14.00
N TRP A 83 12.03 -6.45 12.69
CA TRP A 83 12.46 -5.31 11.88
C TRP A 83 11.42 -4.20 11.87
N VAL A 84 10.13 -4.54 11.73
CA VAL A 84 9.03 -3.57 11.78
C VAL A 84 8.94 -2.92 13.17
N ALA A 85 8.85 -3.72 14.23
CA ALA A 85 8.75 -3.20 15.59
C ALA A 85 9.93 -2.28 15.94
N GLY A 86 11.14 -2.67 15.50
CA GLY A 86 12.36 -1.88 15.66
C GLY A 86 12.44 -0.61 14.82
N GLN A 87 11.51 -0.35 13.89
CA GLN A 87 11.46 0.93 13.17
C GLN A 87 10.90 2.07 14.03
N TYR A 88 10.12 1.78 15.07
CA TYR A 88 9.43 2.83 15.82
C TYR A 88 10.24 3.32 17.02
N PRO A 89 10.13 4.62 17.38
CA PRO A 89 10.71 5.13 18.61
C PRO A 89 10.25 4.31 19.83
N GLN A 90 11.18 4.05 20.76
CA GLN A 90 10.88 3.33 21.99
C GLN A 90 10.23 4.30 22.98
N GLN A 91 8.89 4.33 23.00
CA GLN A 91 8.08 5.18 23.85
C GLN A 91 6.69 4.55 24.07
N GLN A 92 5.92 5.14 24.97
CA GLN A 92 4.52 4.77 25.14
C GLN A 92 3.63 5.52 24.14
N TYR A 93 2.68 4.80 23.55
CA TYR A 93 1.74 5.32 22.57
C TYR A 93 0.32 5.21 23.10
N GLN A 94 -0.52 6.21 22.85
CA GLN A 94 -1.93 6.20 23.29
C GLN A 94 -2.77 5.19 22.49
N ALA A 95 -2.33 4.88 21.28
CA ALA A 95 -2.92 3.83 20.46
C ALA A 95 -1.85 3.12 19.61
N ALA A 96 -2.23 2.01 18.97
CA ALA A 96 -1.46 1.36 17.93
C ALA A 96 -2.41 0.72 16.92
N PHE A 97 -2.03 0.70 15.64
CA PHE A 97 -2.77 0.03 14.58
C PHE A 97 -2.18 -1.36 14.30
N VAL A 98 -3.04 -2.33 13.94
CA VAL A 98 -2.64 -3.64 13.43
C VAL A 98 -3.56 -4.02 12.28
N GLY A 99 -3.04 -4.56 11.17
CA GLY A 99 -3.88 -5.14 10.12
C GLY A 99 -3.46 -4.79 8.70
N ALA A 100 -4.45 -4.51 7.85
CA ALA A 100 -4.29 -4.27 6.43
C ALA A 100 -3.40 -3.04 6.13
N SER A 101 -2.78 -3.04 4.95
CA SER A 101 -2.04 -1.88 4.42
C SER A 101 -3.00 -0.84 3.87
N ASN A 102 -2.79 0.43 4.20
CA ASN A 102 -3.62 1.53 3.73
C ASN A 102 -2.91 2.88 3.94
N GLY A 103 -2.71 3.66 2.87
CA GLY A 103 -2.01 4.95 2.98
C GLY A 103 -2.78 6.03 3.75
N ALA A 104 -4.11 6.05 3.67
CA ALA A 104 -4.92 6.96 4.48
C ALA A 104 -4.81 6.66 5.98
N MET A 105 -4.75 5.38 6.35
CA MET A 105 -4.48 4.96 7.74
C MET A 105 -3.08 5.41 8.18
N VAL A 106 -2.06 5.31 7.32
CA VAL A 106 -0.69 5.78 7.63
C VAL A 106 -0.68 7.28 7.96
N HIS A 107 -1.42 8.10 7.22
CA HIS A 107 -1.58 9.52 7.54
C HIS A 107 -2.26 9.74 8.89
N LEU A 108 -3.34 9.01 9.19
CA LEU A 108 -4.02 9.10 10.48
C LEU A 108 -3.09 8.68 11.64
N ALA A 109 -2.35 7.58 11.47
CA ALA A 109 -1.38 7.11 12.44
C ALA A 109 -0.25 8.13 12.66
N ALA A 110 0.22 8.80 11.61
CA ALA A 110 1.22 9.86 11.70
C ALA A 110 0.69 11.10 12.44
N ALA A 111 -0.53 11.55 12.15
CA ALA A 111 -1.19 12.66 12.85
C ALA A 111 -1.39 12.37 14.33
N MET A 112 -1.73 11.12 14.69
CA MET A 112 -1.89 10.68 16.07
C MET A 112 -0.55 10.42 16.78
N GLY A 113 0.55 10.31 16.03
CA GLY A 113 1.86 9.95 16.56
C GLY A 113 1.97 8.49 17.03
N VAL A 114 1.29 7.55 16.37
CA VAL A 114 1.17 6.14 16.80
C VAL A 114 1.70 5.14 15.76
N PRO A 115 2.16 3.94 16.18
CA PRO A 115 2.72 2.93 15.28
C PRO A 115 1.63 2.11 14.58
N TRP A 116 2.03 1.43 13.50
CA TRP A 116 1.23 0.44 12.80
C TRP A 116 2.01 -0.86 12.56
N LEU A 117 1.36 -2.00 12.80
CA LEU A 117 1.92 -3.33 12.57
C LEU A 117 1.17 -4.02 11.41
N PRO A 118 1.76 -4.13 10.20
CA PRO A 118 1.14 -4.79 9.06
C PRO A 118 0.92 -6.29 9.30
N GLN A 119 -0.21 -6.79 8.82
CA GLN A 119 -0.47 -8.23 8.71
C GLN A 119 0.19 -8.86 7.48
N THR A 120 0.29 -8.11 6.39
CA THR A 120 0.65 -8.62 5.07
C THR A 120 1.99 -8.08 4.61
N PHE A 121 2.82 -8.92 4.00
CA PHE A 121 4.08 -8.52 3.38
C PHE A 121 4.27 -9.17 2.01
N LEU A 122 4.94 -8.48 1.09
CA LEU A 122 5.37 -9.07 -0.17
C LEU A 122 6.75 -9.72 -0.07
N CYS A 123 6.78 -11.00 -0.42
CA CYS A 123 7.99 -11.80 -0.62
C CYS A 123 8.15 -12.14 -2.11
N PRO A 124 8.89 -11.34 -2.89
CA PRO A 124 9.17 -11.67 -4.28
C PRO A 124 10.21 -12.78 -4.36
N VAL A 125 9.98 -13.77 -5.20
CA VAL A 125 10.92 -14.87 -5.45
C VAL A 125 11.33 -14.85 -6.92
N ARG A 126 12.63 -14.87 -7.18
CA ARG A 126 13.19 -14.80 -8.54
C ARG A 126 12.66 -15.96 -9.37
N SER A 127 12.14 -15.62 -10.54
CA SER A 127 11.72 -16.57 -11.56
C SER A 127 12.13 -15.99 -12.90
N SER A 128 13.16 -16.57 -13.51
CA SER A 128 13.67 -16.07 -14.79
C SER A 128 12.83 -16.60 -15.95
N HIS A 129 12.50 -15.75 -16.92
CA HIS A 129 11.77 -16.12 -18.15
C HIS A 129 10.34 -16.60 -17.89
N ASN A 130 9.69 -16.02 -16.88
CA ASN A 130 8.29 -16.32 -16.59
C ASN A 130 7.39 -15.58 -17.61
N ASP A 131 6.39 -16.26 -18.15
CA ASP A 131 5.38 -15.63 -19.00
C ASP A 131 4.32 -14.99 -18.11
N PRO A 132 4.19 -13.65 -18.06
CA PRO A 132 3.20 -12.99 -17.21
C PRO A 132 1.76 -13.42 -17.55
N ASP A 133 1.49 -13.82 -18.79
CA ASP A 133 0.16 -14.22 -19.25
C ASP A 133 -0.15 -15.72 -19.05
N ASP A 134 0.84 -16.54 -18.68
CA ASP A 134 0.63 -17.98 -18.43
C ASP A 134 0.39 -18.28 -16.95
N ALA A 135 -0.85 -18.08 -16.53
CA ALA A 135 -1.27 -18.32 -15.15
C ALA A 135 -1.21 -19.80 -14.73
N GLN A 136 -1.40 -20.74 -15.66
CA GLN A 136 -1.34 -22.18 -15.37
C GLN A 136 0.10 -22.62 -15.07
N GLN A 137 1.03 -22.15 -15.90
CA GLN A 137 2.45 -22.35 -15.68
C GLN A 137 2.89 -21.65 -14.38
N GLY A 138 2.48 -20.39 -14.18
CA GLY A 138 2.77 -19.64 -12.97
C GLY A 138 2.34 -20.36 -11.69
N LEU A 139 1.11 -20.90 -11.64
CA LEU A 139 0.64 -21.74 -10.53
C LEU A 139 1.54 -22.98 -10.32
N THR A 140 1.86 -23.68 -11.42
CA THR A 140 2.66 -24.91 -11.38
C THR A 140 4.08 -24.65 -10.86
N GLU A 141 4.74 -23.62 -11.38
CA GLU A 141 6.11 -23.23 -11.02
C GLU A 141 6.20 -22.58 -9.64
N GLY A 142 5.12 -21.93 -9.20
CA GLY A 142 5.04 -21.35 -7.86
C GLY A 142 4.87 -22.39 -6.74
N LYS A 143 4.36 -23.58 -7.05
CA LYS A 143 4.04 -24.61 -6.05
C LYS A 143 5.23 -24.95 -5.11
N PRO A 144 6.45 -25.25 -5.60
CA PRO A 144 7.59 -25.52 -4.71
C PRO A 144 7.94 -24.35 -3.79
N ILE A 145 7.68 -23.12 -4.23
CA ILE A 145 7.93 -21.90 -3.46
C ILE A 145 6.86 -21.74 -2.38
N VAL A 146 5.59 -21.96 -2.70
CA VAL A 146 4.49 -21.99 -1.72
C VAL A 146 4.79 -23.03 -0.63
N ASP A 147 5.16 -24.25 -1.03
CA ASP A 147 5.48 -25.34 -0.10
C ASP A 147 6.67 -24.96 0.81
N ALA A 148 7.70 -24.31 0.26
CA ALA A 148 8.85 -23.80 1.02
C ALA A 148 8.45 -22.71 2.02
N LEU A 149 7.65 -21.72 1.61
CA LEU A 149 7.20 -20.62 2.46
C LEU A 149 6.30 -21.14 3.59
N LEU A 150 5.36 -22.05 3.29
CA LEU A 150 4.48 -22.67 4.29
C LEU A 150 5.22 -23.48 5.35
N ALA A 151 6.40 -24.02 5.02
CA ALA A 151 7.25 -24.77 5.93
C ALA A 151 7.99 -23.87 6.93
N THR A 152 8.18 -22.58 6.61
CA THR A 152 8.88 -21.62 7.50
C THR A 152 8.09 -21.30 8.76
N SER A 153 6.75 -21.26 8.66
CA SER A 153 5.88 -20.96 9.80
C SER A 153 4.48 -21.55 9.62
N PRO A 154 3.92 -22.21 10.66
CA PRO A 154 2.52 -22.62 10.68
C PRO A 154 1.56 -21.43 10.86
N HIS A 155 2.08 -20.24 11.13
CA HIS A 155 1.32 -19.05 11.54
C HIS A 155 1.09 -18.05 10.41
N ILE A 156 1.36 -18.44 9.16
CA ILE A 156 1.12 -17.60 7.98
C ILE A 156 0.15 -18.26 6.99
N ALA A 157 -0.54 -17.44 6.22
CA ALA A 157 -1.09 -17.79 4.92
C ALA A 157 -0.15 -17.31 3.80
N VAL A 158 -0.14 -18.01 2.68
CA VAL A 158 0.63 -17.64 1.48
C VAL A 158 -0.33 -17.44 0.31
N HIS A 159 -0.37 -16.22 -0.22
CA HIS A 159 -1.08 -15.91 -1.45
C HIS A 159 -0.04 -15.78 -2.57
N GLN A 160 0.00 -16.72 -3.50
CA GLN A 160 0.71 -16.52 -4.76
C GLN A 160 -0.14 -15.62 -5.63
N MET A 161 0.33 -14.41 -5.90
CA MET A 161 -0.39 -13.43 -6.71
C MET A 161 0.26 -13.33 -8.08
N GLN A 162 -0.55 -13.35 -9.14
CA GLN A 162 -0.11 -13.07 -10.50
C GLN A 162 -1.10 -12.09 -11.13
N ASP A 163 -0.67 -10.84 -11.25
CA ASP A 163 -1.44 -9.79 -11.89
C ASP A 163 -0.72 -9.26 -13.16
N PRO A 164 -0.95 -9.86 -14.33
CA PRO A 164 -0.35 -9.40 -15.58
C PRO A 164 -0.81 -8.00 -16.03
N ASN A 165 -1.87 -7.45 -15.40
CA ASN A 165 -2.37 -6.14 -15.76
C ASN A 165 -1.52 -5.03 -15.15
N GLN A 166 -1.19 -5.12 -13.85
CA GLN A 166 -0.42 -4.10 -13.14
C GLN A 166 1.09 -4.43 -13.08
N ASP A 167 1.41 -5.68 -12.76
CA ASP A 167 2.76 -6.13 -12.37
C ASP A 167 3.57 -6.75 -13.50
N ARG A 168 3.10 -6.65 -14.75
CA ARG A 168 3.65 -7.32 -15.94
C ARG A 168 5.18 -7.31 -16.01
N LEU A 169 5.79 -6.12 -15.91
CA LEU A 169 7.24 -5.95 -16.01
C LEU A 169 8.02 -6.73 -14.95
N MET A 170 7.46 -6.84 -13.74
CA MET A 170 8.09 -7.56 -12.65
C MET A 170 7.84 -9.07 -12.76
N LEU A 171 6.65 -9.47 -13.20
CA LEU A 171 6.27 -10.87 -13.36
C LEU A 171 7.17 -11.65 -14.32
N GLU A 172 7.82 -10.98 -15.29
CA GLU A 172 8.81 -11.59 -16.19
C GLU A 172 10.07 -12.10 -15.45
N GLN A 173 10.39 -11.51 -14.30
CA GLN A 173 11.65 -11.72 -13.57
C GLN A 173 11.44 -12.30 -12.16
N MET A 174 10.21 -12.29 -11.64
CA MET A 174 9.89 -12.82 -10.33
C MET A 174 8.43 -13.23 -10.18
N SER A 175 8.16 -14.06 -9.19
CA SER A 175 6.81 -14.43 -8.76
C SER A 175 6.50 -13.79 -7.41
N TYR A 176 5.26 -13.34 -7.24
CA TYR A 176 4.84 -12.59 -6.06
C TYR A 176 4.15 -13.50 -5.05
N PHE A 177 4.63 -13.47 -3.80
CA PHE A 177 4.01 -14.17 -2.69
C PHE A 177 3.69 -13.19 -1.57
N ARG A 178 2.41 -12.95 -1.32
CA ARG A 178 1.95 -12.17 -0.17
C ARG A 178 1.81 -13.10 1.03
N LEU A 179 2.55 -12.80 2.10
CA LEU A 179 2.52 -13.54 3.36
C LEU A 179 1.61 -12.79 4.32
N LYS A 180 0.56 -13.46 4.81
CA LYS A 180 -0.35 -12.89 5.81
C LYS A 180 -0.16 -13.58 7.15
N HIS A 181 0.09 -12.83 8.21
CA HIS A 181 0.09 -13.37 9.57
C HIS A 181 -1.32 -13.87 9.93
N ARG A 182 -1.44 -15.15 10.31
CA ARG A 182 -2.64 -15.78 10.88
C ARG A 182 -2.58 -15.92 12.40
N LYS A 183 -1.40 -15.69 12.97
CA LYS A 183 -1.17 -15.55 14.41
C LYS A 183 -0.28 -14.34 14.65
N LEU A 184 -0.49 -13.62 15.75
CA LEU A 184 0.30 -12.46 16.12
C LEU A 184 1.77 -12.89 16.34
N PRO A 185 2.74 -12.33 15.60
CA PRO A 185 4.17 -12.57 15.85
C PRO A 185 4.56 -12.22 17.28
N LEU A 186 5.57 -12.91 17.81
CA LEU A 186 6.05 -12.67 19.16
C LEU A 186 6.54 -11.22 19.32
N GLU A 187 7.29 -10.72 18.36
CA GLU A 187 7.89 -9.37 18.36
C GLU A 187 6.81 -8.28 18.29
N TYR A 188 5.70 -8.55 17.59
CA TYR A 188 4.55 -7.64 17.60
C TYR A 188 3.87 -7.64 18.97
N ASN A 189 3.69 -8.82 19.57
CA ASN A 189 3.11 -8.94 20.90
C ASN A 189 3.97 -8.21 21.95
N GLU A 190 5.29 -8.46 21.98
CA GLU A 190 6.23 -7.82 22.89
C GLU A 190 6.28 -6.30 22.69
N PHE A 191 6.32 -5.85 21.44
CA PHE A 191 6.22 -4.44 21.12
C PHE A 191 4.95 -3.83 21.70
N LEU A 192 3.77 -4.38 21.40
CA LEU A 192 2.49 -3.87 21.89
C LEU A 192 2.44 -3.83 23.42
N LEU A 193 2.90 -4.88 24.11
CA LEU A 193 2.94 -4.94 25.58
C LEU A 193 3.85 -3.87 26.20
N SER A 194 4.95 -3.51 25.51
CA SER A 194 5.87 -2.46 25.97
C SER A 194 5.40 -1.05 25.61
N ALA A 195 4.70 -0.93 24.48
CA ALA A 195 4.37 0.33 23.82
C ALA A 195 3.00 0.87 24.23
N LEU A 196 2.02 0.02 24.53
CA LEU A 196 0.68 0.44 24.91
C LEU A 196 0.51 0.44 26.44
N PRO A 197 0.21 1.60 27.06
CA PRO A 197 -0.09 1.65 28.47
C PRO A 197 -1.46 1.01 28.78
N PRO A 198 -1.74 0.67 30.05
CA PRO A 198 -3.09 0.28 30.47
C PRO A 198 -4.14 1.31 30.04
N GLY A 199 -5.27 0.86 29.50
CA GLY A 199 -6.31 1.73 28.96
C GLY A 199 -6.01 2.34 27.57
N GLY A 200 -4.84 2.05 26.99
CA GLY A 200 -4.52 2.38 25.60
C GLY A 200 -5.47 1.73 24.59
N THR A 201 -5.42 2.19 23.33
CA THR A 201 -6.34 1.72 22.28
C THR A 201 -5.61 0.91 21.21
N LEU A 202 -6.05 -0.32 20.99
CA LEU A 202 -5.61 -1.15 19.87
C LEU A 202 -6.64 -1.02 18.74
N VAL A 203 -6.21 -0.57 17.56
CA VAL A 203 -7.08 -0.39 16.40
C VAL A 203 -6.76 -1.45 15.35
N ILE A 204 -7.75 -2.24 14.99
CA ILE A 204 -7.68 -3.21 13.89
C ILE A 204 -8.05 -2.50 12.60
N ASN A 205 -7.10 -2.37 11.68
CA ASN A 205 -7.34 -1.85 10.34
C ASN A 205 -7.87 -2.99 9.44
N HIS A 206 -9.19 -3.09 9.29
CA HIS A 206 -9.89 -4.22 8.68
C HIS A 206 -10.45 -3.86 7.31
N CYS A 207 -9.62 -3.96 6.28
CA CYS A 207 -10.08 -3.94 4.89
C CYS A 207 -10.74 -5.28 4.53
N THR A 208 -12.03 -5.29 4.21
CA THR A 208 -12.81 -6.52 3.96
C THR A 208 -12.80 -6.94 2.49
N GLN A 209 -12.08 -6.24 1.61
CA GLN A 209 -11.92 -6.59 0.20
C GLN A 209 -11.58 -8.09 0.04
N GLN A 210 -12.39 -8.76 -0.78
CA GLN A 210 -12.20 -10.16 -1.13
C GLN A 210 -11.78 -10.29 -2.60
N TRP A 211 -11.29 -11.47 -2.99
CA TRP A 211 -10.96 -11.81 -4.37
C TRP A 211 -11.20 -13.30 -4.67
N PRO A 212 -11.61 -13.66 -5.90
CA PRO A 212 -11.69 -15.06 -6.34
C PRO A 212 -10.31 -15.71 -6.48
N ALA A 213 -10.10 -16.86 -5.84
CA ALA A 213 -8.81 -17.55 -5.83
C ALA A 213 -8.98 -19.07 -6.01
N THR A 214 -7.91 -19.72 -6.49
CA THR A 214 -7.79 -21.18 -6.47
C THR A 214 -7.07 -21.59 -5.19
N ARG A 215 -7.71 -22.38 -4.35
CA ARG A 215 -7.16 -22.91 -3.11
C ARG A 215 -6.12 -23.98 -3.41
N THR A 216 -4.89 -23.77 -2.94
CA THR A 216 -3.80 -24.75 -3.08
C THR A 216 -3.58 -25.55 -1.79
N SER A 217 -4.00 -25.02 -0.63
CA SER A 217 -4.12 -25.75 0.65
C SER A 217 -5.02 -24.98 1.64
N ASP A 218 -5.12 -25.43 2.88
CA ASP A 218 -5.84 -24.71 3.95
C ASP A 218 -5.22 -23.34 4.31
N ARG A 219 -3.96 -23.12 3.91
CA ARG A 219 -3.19 -21.90 4.20
C ARG A 219 -2.56 -21.28 2.95
N SER A 220 -2.91 -21.73 1.75
CA SER A 220 -2.36 -21.14 0.53
C SER A 220 -3.37 -21.05 -0.60
N PHE A 221 -3.21 -19.98 -1.38
CA PHE A 221 -4.13 -19.55 -2.41
C PHE A 221 -3.34 -19.03 -3.61
N TYR A 222 -3.82 -19.32 -4.80
CA TYR A 222 -3.37 -18.70 -6.03
C TYR A 222 -4.41 -17.65 -6.45
N GLN A 223 -3.97 -16.39 -6.49
CA GLN A 223 -4.77 -15.24 -6.86
C GLN A 223 -4.34 -14.76 -8.24
N PHE A 224 -5.24 -14.83 -9.21
CA PHE A 224 -5.03 -14.22 -10.53
C PHE A 224 -5.73 -12.87 -10.62
N GLY A 225 -4.97 -11.83 -10.93
CA GLY A 225 -5.43 -10.44 -10.93
C GLY A 225 -5.48 -9.80 -9.54
N SER A 226 -5.77 -8.49 -9.53
CA SER A 226 -5.90 -7.69 -8.31
C SER A 226 -6.84 -6.49 -8.53
N LEU A 227 -7.12 -5.76 -7.45
CA LEU A 227 -7.88 -4.51 -7.50
C LEU A 227 -7.13 -3.45 -8.31
N GLY A 228 -7.83 -2.68 -9.14
CA GLY A 228 -7.22 -1.56 -9.86
C GLY A 228 -8.06 -1.05 -11.02
N GLY A 229 -7.86 -1.62 -12.22
CA GLY A 229 -8.48 -1.12 -13.46
C GLY A 229 -9.14 -2.18 -14.34
N ALA A 230 -8.64 -3.43 -14.32
CA ALA A 230 -9.33 -4.58 -14.88
C ALA A 230 -10.36 -5.12 -13.88
N THR A 231 -11.51 -5.55 -14.36
CA THR A 231 -12.54 -6.19 -13.52
C THR A 231 -12.23 -7.68 -13.32
N GLU A 232 -12.83 -8.30 -12.31
CA GLU A 232 -12.78 -9.76 -12.13
C GLU A 232 -13.22 -10.49 -13.41
N GLN A 233 -14.31 -10.04 -14.04
CA GLN A 233 -14.80 -10.62 -15.29
C GLN A 233 -13.75 -10.54 -16.41
N GLU A 234 -13.04 -9.42 -16.54
CA GLU A 234 -11.97 -9.29 -17.53
C GLU A 234 -10.83 -10.27 -17.27
N TYR A 235 -10.42 -10.48 -16.01
CA TYR A 235 -9.37 -11.46 -15.69
C TYR A 235 -9.76 -12.91 -16.03
N PHE A 236 -10.99 -13.32 -15.75
CA PHE A 236 -11.41 -14.73 -15.87
C PHE A 236 -12.09 -15.08 -17.21
N GLU A 237 -12.85 -14.15 -17.80
CA GLU A 237 -13.61 -14.38 -19.03
C GLU A 237 -12.93 -13.74 -20.26
N GLY A 238 -12.10 -12.73 -20.05
CA GLY A 238 -11.49 -11.93 -21.11
C GLY A 238 -12.42 -10.80 -21.57
N GLY A 239 -12.17 -10.29 -22.78
CA GLY A 239 -12.97 -9.24 -23.39
C GLY A 239 -12.14 -8.33 -24.30
N PRO A 240 -12.76 -7.34 -24.96
CA PRO A 240 -12.06 -6.47 -25.92
C PRO A 240 -10.86 -5.74 -25.31
N ARG A 241 -10.97 -5.22 -24.07
CA ARG A 241 -9.87 -4.54 -23.37
C ARG A 241 -8.71 -5.49 -23.05
N VAL A 242 -9.01 -6.75 -22.77
CA VAL A 242 -8.01 -7.80 -22.52
C VAL A 242 -7.28 -8.16 -23.80
N MET A 243 -8.01 -8.40 -24.89
CA MET A 243 -7.43 -8.66 -26.22
C MET A 243 -6.50 -7.51 -26.64
N GLU A 244 -6.95 -6.26 -26.48
CA GLU A 244 -6.15 -5.09 -26.81
C GLU A 244 -4.86 -5.01 -25.96
N HIS A 245 -4.98 -5.24 -24.64
CA HIS A 245 -3.83 -5.24 -23.74
C HIS A 245 -2.82 -6.35 -24.08
N LEU A 246 -3.30 -7.57 -24.33
CA LEU A 246 -2.46 -8.70 -24.74
C LEU A 246 -1.74 -8.41 -26.06
N ALA A 247 -2.47 -7.92 -27.08
CA ALA A 247 -1.90 -7.54 -28.37
C ALA A 247 -0.87 -6.42 -28.26
N ARG A 248 -1.13 -5.41 -27.40
CA ARG A 248 -0.19 -4.31 -27.12
C ARG A 248 1.15 -4.81 -26.61
N TYR A 249 1.13 -5.84 -25.78
CA TYR A 249 2.33 -6.47 -25.23
C TYR A 249 2.85 -7.65 -26.06
N GLY A 250 2.36 -7.83 -27.29
CA GLY A 250 2.85 -8.83 -28.23
C GLY A 250 2.46 -10.27 -27.90
N SER A 251 1.46 -10.47 -27.04
CA SER A 251 0.91 -11.79 -26.73
C SER A 251 -0.03 -12.25 -27.85
N GLU A 252 0.15 -13.48 -28.34
CA GLU A 252 -0.74 -14.09 -29.35
C GLU A 252 -2.07 -14.59 -28.75
N ARG A 253 -2.24 -14.49 -27.42
CA ARG A 253 -3.43 -14.92 -26.70
C ARG A 253 -4.54 -13.88 -26.85
N GLU A 254 -5.78 -14.33 -27.02
CA GLU A 254 -6.96 -13.44 -27.02
C GLU A 254 -7.52 -13.19 -25.61
N LYS A 255 -7.19 -14.07 -24.65
CA LYS A 255 -7.56 -13.94 -23.24
C LYS A 255 -6.58 -14.72 -22.36
N TRP A 256 -6.54 -14.36 -21.08
CA TRP A 256 -5.89 -15.18 -20.07
C TRP A 256 -6.69 -16.46 -19.80
N GLN A 257 -6.00 -17.49 -19.30
CA GLN A 257 -6.60 -18.78 -18.94
C GLN A 257 -6.19 -19.19 -17.52
N PRO A 258 -6.55 -18.40 -16.49
CA PRO A 258 -6.22 -18.74 -15.11
C PRO A 258 -6.87 -20.04 -14.66
N PRO A 259 -6.31 -20.71 -13.63
CA PRO A 259 -7.00 -21.80 -12.96
C PRO A 259 -8.37 -21.33 -12.44
N ALA A 260 -9.37 -22.20 -12.50
CA ALA A 260 -10.71 -21.86 -12.04
C ALA A 260 -10.68 -21.53 -10.54
N PRO A 261 -11.27 -20.41 -10.09
CA PRO A 261 -11.36 -20.11 -8.68
C PRO A 261 -12.36 -21.06 -8.02
N ASP A 262 -12.01 -21.55 -6.82
CA ASP A 262 -12.85 -22.43 -5.99
C ASP A 262 -13.08 -21.85 -4.58
N ALA A 263 -12.55 -20.65 -4.33
CA ALA A 263 -12.72 -19.92 -3.08
C ALA A 263 -12.81 -18.41 -3.33
N THR A 264 -13.46 -17.72 -2.40
CA THR A 264 -13.37 -16.27 -2.23
C THR A 264 -12.67 -16.02 -0.91
N VAL A 265 -11.55 -15.30 -0.96
CA VAL A 265 -10.65 -15.09 0.19
C VAL A 265 -10.27 -13.61 0.30
N PRO A 266 -9.77 -13.15 1.47
CA PRO A 266 -9.26 -11.79 1.59
C PRO A 266 -8.23 -11.52 0.50
N GLU A 267 -8.37 -10.40 -0.19
CA GLU A 267 -7.49 -10.01 -1.29
C GLU A 267 -6.02 -9.99 -0.81
N ALA A 268 -5.11 -10.49 -1.65
CA ALA A 268 -3.73 -10.80 -1.29
C ALA A 268 -2.95 -9.60 -0.71
N GLU A 269 -3.17 -8.38 -1.21
CA GLU A 269 -2.45 -7.18 -0.76
C GLU A 269 -3.21 -6.40 0.32
N TRP A 270 -4.47 -6.06 0.07
CA TRP A 270 -5.27 -5.14 0.86
C TRP A 270 -6.15 -5.85 1.88
N GLY A 271 -6.67 -7.04 1.55
CA GLY A 271 -7.63 -7.75 2.39
C GLY A 271 -7.05 -8.21 3.73
N PHE A 272 -7.76 -7.97 4.82
CA PHE A 272 -7.39 -8.46 6.15
C PHE A 272 -7.83 -9.93 6.33
N ASP A 273 -6.91 -10.78 6.81
CA ASP A 273 -7.22 -12.15 7.20
C ASP A 273 -7.71 -12.21 8.66
N ALA A 274 -8.98 -12.57 8.84
CA ALA A 274 -9.66 -12.61 10.13
C ALA A 274 -9.05 -13.59 11.15
N HIS A 275 -8.11 -14.46 10.77
CA HIS A 275 -7.43 -15.36 11.71
C HIS A 275 -6.73 -14.63 12.88
N LEU A 276 -6.27 -13.38 12.69
CA LEU A 276 -5.69 -12.59 13.79
C LEU A 276 -6.72 -12.04 14.78
N MET A 277 -7.99 -11.92 14.37
CA MET A 277 -9.01 -11.19 15.11
C MET A 277 -9.21 -11.72 16.54
N ALA A 278 -9.28 -13.05 16.69
CA ALA A 278 -9.52 -13.68 17.99
C ALA A 278 -8.35 -13.46 18.97
N GLU A 279 -7.11 -13.47 18.47
CA GLU A 279 -5.92 -13.27 19.30
C GLU A 279 -5.76 -11.81 19.72
N LEU A 280 -6.01 -10.86 18.81
CA LEU A 280 -6.02 -9.43 19.12
C LEU A 280 -7.08 -9.09 20.17
N LYS A 281 -8.28 -9.67 20.05
CA LYS A 281 -9.34 -9.57 21.08
C LYS A 281 -8.88 -10.08 22.43
N LYS A 282 -8.31 -11.29 22.46
CA LYS A 282 -7.81 -11.89 23.70
C LYS A 282 -6.71 -11.04 24.33
N LEU A 283 -5.77 -10.54 23.52
CA LEU A 283 -4.66 -9.71 23.99
C LEU A 283 -5.18 -8.41 24.60
N ALA A 284 -6.00 -7.65 23.87
CA ALA A 284 -6.57 -6.39 24.34
C ALA A 284 -7.33 -6.57 25.67
N ASN A 285 -8.18 -7.59 25.75
CA ASN A 285 -8.93 -7.90 26.97
C ASN A 285 -8.02 -8.24 28.15
N SER A 286 -6.93 -9.00 27.91
CA SER A 286 -5.98 -9.38 28.96
C SER A 286 -5.20 -8.19 29.52
N GLN A 287 -4.97 -7.16 28.71
CA GLN A 287 -4.20 -5.96 29.09
C GLN A 287 -5.09 -4.79 29.52
N GLY A 288 -6.42 -4.94 29.43
CA GLY A 288 -7.36 -3.85 29.69
C GLY A 288 -7.26 -2.71 28.68
N TRP A 289 -6.91 -3.04 27.43
CA TRP A 289 -6.90 -2.08 26.32
C TRP A 289 -8.29 -1.98 25.70
N LYS A 290 -8.62 -0.82 25.13
CA LYS A 290 -9.79 -0.66 24.28
C LYS A 290 -9.48 -1.28 22.92
N LEU A 291 -10.36 -2.12 22.40
CA LEU A 291 -10.23 -2.66 21.05
C LEU A 291 -11.25 -2.01 20.11
N VAL A 292 -10.74 -1.43 19.04
CA VAL A 292 -11.55 -0.81 17.98
C VAL A 292 -11.25 -1.50 16.67
N GLU A 293 -12.28 -1.82 15.89
CA GLU A 293 -12.17 -2.31 14.53
C GLU A 293 -12.62 -1.21 13.58
N LEU A 294 -11.68 -0.73 12.77
CA LEU A 294 -11.92 0.19 11.67
C LEU A 294 -12.15 -0.64 10.41
N ARG A 295 -13.41 -0.78 9.99
CA ARG A 295 -13.84 -1.72 8.96
C ARG A 295 -14.30 -1.01 7.71
N TYR A 296 -13.83 -1.44 6.54
CA TYR A 296 -14.23 -0.90 5.24
C TYR A 296 -13.94 -1.91 4.13
N GLU A 297 -14.70 -1.91 3.04
CA GLU A 297 -14.47 -2.84 1.93
C GLU A 297 -13.41 -2.33 0.96
N ASN A 298 -13.66 -1.17 0.36
CA ASN A 298 -12.74 -0.56 -0.59
C ASN A 298 -11.59 0.14 0.15
N PRO A 299 -10.31 -0.14 -0.15
CA PRO A 299 -9.18 0.49 0.54
C PRO A 299 -9.17 2.03 0.42
N GLU A 300 -9.67 2.62 -0.66
CA GLU A 300 -9.71 4.08 -0.85
C GLU A 300 -10.84 4.77 -0.09
N ALA A 301 -11.80 4.01 0.46
CA ALA A 301 -12.90 4.57 1.25
C ALA A 301 -12.39 5.37 2.47
N LEU A 302 -11.31 4.90 3.08
CA LEU A 302 -10.70 5.55 4.24
C LEU A 302 -10.12 6.93 3.93
N SER A 303 -9.73 7.21 2.67
CA SER A 303 -9.19 8.51 2.26
C SER A 303 -10.21 9.65 2.45
N PHE A 304 -11.48 9.39 2.20
CA PHE A 304 -12.55 10.37 2.42
C PHE A 304 -12.69 10.73 3.90
N VAL A 305 -12.65 9.73 4.77
CA VAL A 305 -12.78 9.93 6.22
C VAL A 305 -11.53 10.60 6.79
N ALA A 306 -10.34 10.14 6.39
CA ALA A 306 -9.07 10.71 6.82
C ALA A 306 -8.98 12.21 6.49
N ALA A 307 -9.41 12.59 5.29
CA ALA A 307 -9.37 13.98 4.86
C ALA A 307 -10.28 14.90 5.70
N GLU A 308 -11.47 14.43 6.08
CA GLU A 308 -12.38 15.20 6.96
C GLU A 308 -11.84 15.28 8.41
N ILE A 309 -11.23 14.21 8.91
CA ILE A 309 -10.57 14.21 10.24
C ILE A 309 -9.42 15.21 10.27
N TYR A 310 -8.58 15.22 9.23
CA TYR A 310 -7.49 16.20 9.10
C TYR A 310 -8.02 17.63 9.05
N ARG A 311 -9.13 17.86 8.32
CA ARG A 311 -9.77 19.17 8.25
C ARG A 311 -10.25 19.63 9.64
N ASP A 312 -10.96 18.77 10.38
CA ASP A 312 -11.42 19.09 11.73
C ASP A 312 -10.25 19.32 12.70
N TRP A 313 -9.20 18.49 12.61
CA TRP A 313 -7.98 18.62 13.42
C TRP A 313 -7.30 19.97 13.20
N TYR A 314 -7.04 20.33 11.94
CA TYR A 314 -6.44 21.63 11.61
C TYR A 314 -7.32 22.80 12.02
N MET A 315 -8.63 22.72 11.77
CA MET A 315 -9.57 23.77 12.17
C MET A 315 -9.58 23.97 13.69
N SER A 316 -9.50 22.89 14.48
CA SER A 316 -9.43 22.98 15.95
C SER A 316 -8.17 23.68 16.46
N ALA A 317 -7.09 23.63 15.67
CA ALA A 317 -5.82 24.31 15.93
C ALA A 317 -5.74 25.72 15.30
N GLY A 318 -6.84 26.22 14.71
CA GLY A 318 -6.86 27.52 14.04
C GLY A 318 -6.15 27.55 12.68
N VAL A 319 -5.87 26.38 12.09
CA VAL A 319 -5.23 26.23 10.78
C VAL A 319 -6.31 26.01 9.72
N ILE A 320 -6.39 26.92 8.74
CA ILE A 320 -7.27 26.77 7.58
C ILE A 320 -6.49 26.05 6.48
N ALA A 321 -6.60 24.71 6.46
CA ALA A 321 -5.95 23.90 5.44
C ALA A 321 -6.55 24.17 4.05
N SER A 322 -5.71 24.70 3.17
CA SER A 322 -6.09 25.07 1.79
C SER A 322 -5.30 24.30 0.73
N ARG A 323 -4.46 23.35 1.15
CA ARG A 323 -3.67 22.47 0.28
C ARG A 323 -4.16 21.03 0.40
N LEU A 324 -4.24 20.33 -0.72
CA LEU A 324 -4.48 18.90 -0.83
C LEU A 324 -3.21 18.23 -1.36
N VAL A 325 -2.74 17.19 -0.68
CA VAL A 325 -1.71 16.29 -1.21
C VAL A 325 -2.38 14.97 -1.55
N VAL A 326 -2.26 14.55 -2.80
CA VAL A 326 -2.84 13.31 -3.30
C VAL A 326 -1.71 12.30 -3.50
N ASP A 327 -1.71 11.30 -2.64
CA ASP A 327 -0.74 10.21 -2.65
C ASP A 327 -1.21 9.07 -3.55
N ASN A 328 -0.27 8.25 -4.01
CA ASN A 328 -0.58 7.10 -4.85
C ASN A 328 0.26 5.88 -4.49
N PHE A 329 -0.40 4.77 -4.16
CA PHE A 329 0.21 3.51 -3.80
C PHE A 329 1.24 3.67 -2.66
N LEU A 330 2.52 3.47 -2.95
CA LEU A 330 3.64 3.63 -2.01
C LEU A 330 4.26 5.03 -1.99
N LEU A 331 3.89 5.92 -2.92
CA LEU A 331 4.35 7.30 -2.94
C LEU A 331 3.52 8.13 -1.98
N MET A 332 4.10 8.41 -0.82
CA MET A 332 3.50 9.21 0.24
C MET A 332 4.59 9.83 1.11
N ASP A 333 4.33 11.00 1.70
CA ASP A 333 5.18 11.53 2.77
C ASP A 333 4.29 12.17 3.85
N PRO A 334 3.82 11.38 4.83
CA PRO A 334 2.93 11.89 5.87
C PRO A 334 3.57 12.98 6.72
N TRP A 335 4.90 12.96 6.89
CA TRP A 335 5.58 14.02 7.62
C TRP A 335 5.54 15.33 6.85
N THR A 336 5.99 15.35 5.60
CA THR A 336 5.99 16.57 4.78
C THR A 336 4.57 17.10 4.59
N THR A 337 3.60 16.22 4.37
CA THR A 337 2.17 16.58 4.25
C THR A 337 1.68 17.33 5.48
N MET A 338 1.97 16.82 6.68
CA MET A 338 1.61 17.49 7.93
C MET A 338 2.34 18.82 8.11
N GLN A 339 3.63 18.90 7.78
CA GLN A 339 4.42 20.13 7.89
C GLN A 339 3.94 21.22 6.92
N GLN A 340 3.29 20.86 5.82
CA GLN A 340 2.69 21.81 4.88
C GLN A 340 1.24 22.18 5.23
N HIS A 341 0.72 21.67 6.36
CA HIS A 341 -0.69 21.78 6.76
C HIS A 341 -1.64 21.36 5.63
N ALA A 342 -1.24 20.33 4.87
CA ALA A 342 -2.00 19.81 3.76
C ALA A 342 -2.93 18.68 4.21
N ILE A 343 -4.10 18.61 3.59
CA ILE A 343 -5.02 17.49 3.76
C ILE A 343 -4.54 16.35 2.85
N PRO A 344 -4.33 15.12 3.38
CA PRO A 344 -3.95 13.98 2.56
C PRO A 344 -5.17 13.33 1.90
N PHE A 345 -4.99 12.81 0.69
CA PHE A 345 -5.94 11.91 0.03
C PHE A 345 -5.18 10.80 -0.68
N TRP A 346 -5.28 9.57 -0.19
CA TRP A 346 -4.52 8.45 -0.73
C TRP A 346 -5.33 7.67 -1.78
N LEU A 347 -4.67 7.26 -2.85
CA LEU A 347 -5.22 6.40 -3.90
C LEU A 347 -4.41 5.11 -4.01
N SER A 348 -5.08 4.01 -4.35
CA SER A 348 -4.45 2.69 -4.46
C SER A 348 -3.55 2.58 -5.69
N PHE A 349 -4.03 2.99 -6.87
CA PHE A 349 -3.31 2.90 -8.15
C PHE A 349 -3.60 4.11 -9.06
N CYS A 350 -2.89 4.21 -10.19
CA CYS A 350 -3.10 5.25 -11.20
C CYS A 350 -4.20 4.87 -12.22
N THR A 351 -5.37 4.44 -11.75
CA THR A 351 -6.46 3.94 -12.61
C THR A 351 -7.65 4.90 -12.67
N GLU A 352 -8.51 4.74 -13.67
CA GLU A 352 -9.75 5.52 -13.80
C GLU A 352 -10.68 5.40 -12.58
N PRO A 353 -10.87 4.21 -11.96
CA PRO A 353 -11.59 4.12 -10.69
C PRO A 353 -11.01 5.01 -9.58
N SER A 354 -9.68 5.06 -9.44
CA SER A 354 -9.00 5.93 -8.47
C SER A 354 -9.14 7.42 -8.82
N ALA A 355 -9.00 7.78 -10.10
CA ALA A 355 -9.23 9.15 -10.58
C ALA A 355 -10.68 9.61 -10.34
N ALA A 356 -11.66 8.73 -10.59
CA ALA A 356 -13.06 8.98 -10.28
C ALA A 356 -13.31 9.09 -8.77
N SER A 357 -12.59 8.35 -7.94
CA SER A 357 -12.62 8.46 -6.48
C SER A 357 -12.21 9.85 -6.02
N LEU A 358 -11.06 10.34 -6.51
CA LEU A 358 -10.58 11.69 -6.25
C LEU A 358 -11.56 12.76 -6.79
N GLN A 359 -12.12 12.58 -7.99
CA GLN A 359 -13.11 13.52 -8.51
C GLN A 359 -14.34 13.62 -7.61
N ARG A 360 -14.89 12.48 -7.16
CA ARG A 360 -16.04 12.47 -6.22
C ARG A 360 -15.73 13.20 -4.92
N TYR A 361 -14.48 13.15 -4.46
CA TYR A 361 -14.02 13.94 -3.32
C TYR A 361 -14.05 15.42 -3.68
N LEU A 362 -13.30 15.83 -4.70
CA LEU A 362 -13.15 17.23 -5.11
C LEU A 362 -14.48 17.93 -5.42
N ASP A 363 -15.44 17.25 -6.07
CA ASP A 363 -16.77 17.78 -6.40
C ASP A 363 -17.60 18.19 -5.17
N ARG A 364 -17.28 17.64 -4.00
CA ARG A 364 -18.06 17.81 -2.76
C ARG A 364 -17.35 18.65 -1.71
N GLN A 365 -16.12 19.07 -1.99
CA GLN A 365 -15.29 19.81 -1.05
C GLN A 365 -15.27 21.30 -1.40
N PRO A 366 -15.05 22.19 -0.42
CA PRO A 366 -14.63 23.55 -0.71
C PRO A 366 -13.38 23.53 -1.60
N PRO A 367 -13.24 24.48 -2.55
CA PRO A 367 -12.07 24.55 -3.41
C PRO A 367 -10.77 24.60 -2.62
N PHE A 368 -9.81 23.77 -3.00
CA PHE A 368 -8.44 23.89 -2.52
C PHE A 368 -7.73 25.01 -3.27
N ARG A 369 -6.83 25.73 -2.60
CA ARG A 369 -5.91 26.67 -3.26
C ARG A 369 -4.88 25.91 -4.07
N ASN A 370 -4.30 24.88 -3.45
CA ASN A 370 -3.29 24.06 -4.08
C ASN A 370 -3.65 22.57 -4.06
N ILE A 371 -3.38 21.87 -5.16
CA ILE A 371 -3.48 20.41 -5.23
C ILE A 371 -2.13 19.89 -5.74
N ASP A 372 -1.46 19.08 -4.94
CA ASP A 372 -0.21 18.41 -5.29
C ASP A 372 -0.50 16.92 -5.51
N LEU A 373 -0.17 16.39 -6.68
CA LEU A 373 -0.49 15.01 -7.06
C LEU A 373 0.78 14.20 -7.34
N LEU A 374 0.94 13.12 -6.59
CA LEU A 374 1.95 12.09 -6.84
C LEU A 374 1.33 10.97 -7.70
N LEU A 375 2.10 10.40 -8.63
CA LEU A 375 1.66 9.27 -9.45
C LEU A 375 2.73 8.18 -9.46
N PHE A 376 2.35 6.98 -8.98
CA PHE A 376 3.25 5.82 -8.98
C PHE A 376 3.40 5.26 -10.39
N SER A 377 4.64 5.16 -10.84
CA SER A 377 5.00 4.62 -12.16
C SER A 377 5.42 3.16 -12.04
N HIS A 378 4.47 2.24 -12.30
CA HIS A 378 4.73 0.79 -12.34
C HIS A 378 5.18 0.30 -13.72
N GLY A 379 5.19 1.17 -14.73
CA GLY A 379 5.74 0.91 -16.06
C GLY A 379 4.83 0.15 -17.03
N THR A 380 3.64 -0.26 -16.60
CA THR A 380 2.67 -0.99 -17.44
C THR A 380 1.52 -0.07 -17.87
N GLU A 381 1.17 -0.07 -19.16
CA GLU A 381 -0.07 0.50 -19.69
C GLU A 381 -1.23 -0.46 -19.40
N SER A 382 -1.63 -0.47 -18.14
CA SER A 382 -2.63 -1.39 -17.62
C SER A 382 -4.04 -1.07 -18.15
N ILE A 383 -4.86 -2.11 -18.24
CA ILE A 383 -6.30 -2.01 -18.45
C ILE A 383 -6.88 -1.10 -17.37
N GLY A 384 -7.46 0.02 -17.80
CA GLY A 384 -8.09 0.99 -16.89
C GLY A 384 -7.11 1.98 -16.27
N MET A 385 -5.86 2.04 -16.72
CA MET A 385 -4.95 3.15 -16.39
C MET A 385 -5.58 4.48 -16.81
N ALA A 386 -5.58 5.46 -15.91
CA ALA A 386 -6.02 6.81 -16.24
C ALA A 386 -4.89 7.55 -16.98
N PRO A 387 -5.18 8.18 -18.14
CA PRO A 387 -4.18 8.91 -18.90
C PRO A 387 -3.75 10.19 -18.16
N ILE A 388 -2.61 10.77 -18.51
CA ILE A 388 -2.08 11.93 -17.78
C ILE A 388 -2.99 13.15 -17.86
N GLU A 389 -3.73 13.31 -18.96
CA GLU A 389 -4.72 14.37 -19.15
C GLU A 389 -5.87 14.25 -18.16
N ARG A 390 -6.24 13.02 -17.76
CA ARG A 390 -7.27 12.78 -16.76
C ARG A 390 -6.84 13.33 -15.41
N TRP A 391 -5.59 13.10 -15.02
CA TRP A 391 -5.01 13.64 -13.79
C TRP A 391 -4.85 15.16 -13.84
N GLN A 392 -4.44 15.71 -14.99
CA GLN A 392 -4.36 17.15 -15.19
C GLN A 392 -5.73 17.83 -15.02
N GLN A 393 -6.82 17.21 -15.46
CA GLN A 393 -8.18 17.73 -15.22
C GLN A 393 -8.51 17.82 -13.73
N LEU A 394 -8.06 16.87 -12.92
CA LEU A 394 -8.29 16.90 -11.47
C LEU A 394 -7.43 17.97 -10.79
N LEU A 395 -6.20 18.19 -11.25
CA LEU A 395 -5.35 19.30 -10.80
C LEU A 395 -5.99 20.66 -11.06
N ASN A 396 -6.79 20.81 -12.12
CA ASN A 396 -7.49 22.05 -12.45
C ASN A 396 -8.64 22.40 -11.48
N TYR A 397 -8.97 21.55 -10.50
CA TYR A 397 -9.87 21.91 -9.39
C TYR A 397 -9.20 22.87 -8.39
N ALA A 398 -7.86 22.99 -8.41
CA ALA A 398 -7.15 23.94 -7.59
C ALA A 398 -7.46 25.38 -8.03
N SER A 399 -7.76 26.25 -7.07
CA SER A 399 -8.07 27.66 -7.36
C SER A 399 -6.83 28.51 -7.66
N ASP A 400 -5.65 28.15 -7.14
CA ASP A 400 -4.39 28.83 -7.44
C ASP A 400 -3.47 27.96 -8.31
N GLU A 401 -3.11 26.75 -7.86
CA GLU A 401 -2.15 25.90 -8.57
C GLU A 401 -2.38 24.41 -8.30
N GLY A 402 -2.59 23.64 -9.37
CA GLY A 402 -2.50 22.19 -9.35
C GLY A 402 -1.19 21.73 -9.99
N ALA A 403 -0.43 20.86 -9.33
CA ALA A 403 0.87 20.41 -9.80
C ALA A 403 1.07 18.90 -9.65
N PHE A 404 1.72 18.32 -10.64
CA PHE A 404 2.35 17.01 -10.49
C PHE A 404 3.63 17.15 -9.67
N VAL A 405 3.84 16.25 -8.71
CA VAL A 405 5.01 16.27 -7.82
C VAL A 405 5.89 15.06 -8.08
N GLY A 406 7.11 15.30 -8.57
CA GLY A 406 8.05 14.24 -8.91
C GLY A 406 7.72 13.47 -10.19
N VAL A 407 6.71 13.87 -10.96
CA VAL A 407 6.24 13.15 -12.15
C VAL A 407 6.71 13.82 -13.44
N ASP A 408 7.36 13.05 -14.31
CA ASP A 408 7.62 13.38 -15.71
C ASP A 408 6.42 12.87 -16.55
N THR A 409 5.52 13.81 -16.86
CA THR A 409 4.26 13.55 -17.56
C THR A 409 4.42 12.96 -18.94
N GLU A 410 5.55 13.21 -19.61
CA GLU A 410 5.85 12.66 -20.95
C GLU A 410 6.30 11.20 -20.88
N LYS A 411 6.75 10.75 -19.71
CA LYS A 411 7.28 9.39 -19.50
C LYS A 411 6.35 8.50 -18.71
N PHE A 412 5.33 9.04 -18.05
CA PHE A 412 4.30 8.27 -17.36
C PHE A 412 3.65 7.24 -18.31
N PRO A 413 3.45 5.97 -17.92
CA PRO A 413 3.62 5.36 -16.58
C PRO A 413 5.03 4.78 -16.30
N ARG A 414 6.03 5.12 -17.13
CA ARG A 414 7.42 4.63 -17.07
C ARG A 414 8.40 5.69 -16.54
N ASP A 415 7.92 6.58 -15.68
CA ASP A 415 8.75 7.56 -14.97
C ASP A 415 9.28 6.98 -13.64
N PHE A 416 10.27 6.08 -13.70
CA PHE A 416 10.78 5.43 -12.49
C PHE A 416 11.60 6.38 -11.59
N ALA A 417 12.09 7.51 -12.12
CA ALA A 417 12.76 8.53 -11.32
C ALA A 417 11.84 9.17 -10.27
N THR A 418 10.51 9.11 -10.45
CA THR A 418 9.53 9.59 -9.46
C THR A 418 9.83 9.03 -8.06
N LEU A 419 10.23 7.75 -7.98
CA LEU A 419 10.56 7.03 -6.73
C LEU A 419 11.73 7.65 -5.96
N SER A 420 12.56 8.46 -6.61
CA SER A 420 13.78 9.06 -6.02
C SER A 420 13.69 10.56 -5.76
N ARG A 421 12.62 11.22 -6.23
CA ARG A 421 12.52 12.70 -6.19
C ARG A 421 11.21 13.25 -5.65
N PHE A 422 10.17 12.41 -5.53
CA PHE A 422 8.85 12.86 -5.07
C PHE A 422 8.91 13.61 -3.73
N ASP A 423 9.75 13.16 -2.79
CA ASP A 423 9.89 13.74 -1.45
C ASP A 423 10.46 15.16 -1.48
N ARG A 424 11.53 15.37 -2.24
CA ARG A 424 12.23 16.64 -2.34
C ARG A 424 11.36 17.63 -3.10
N GLU A 425 10.70 17.18 -4.16
CA GLU A 425 9.79 18.02 -4.91
C GLU A 425 8.56 18.38 -4.07
N LEU A 426 8.03 17.45 -3.27
CA LEU A 426 6.93 17.73 -2.35
C LEU A 426 7.34 18.79 -1.32
N GLN A 427 8.50 18.64 -0.67
CA GLN A 427 9.02 19.62 0.31
C GLN A 427 9.18 21.03 -0.29
N GLN A 428 9.42 21.14 -1.59
CA GLN A 428 9.57 22.43 -2.29
C GLN A 428 8.23 23.10 -2.64
N ARG A 429 7.10 22.39 -2.51
CA ARG A 429 5.76 22.92 -2.87
C ARG A 429 5.24 23.99 -1.91
N ALA A 430 5.63 23.93 -0.64
CA ALA A 430 5.21 24.89 0.38
C ALA A 430 6.20 24.95 1.55
N PRO A 431 6.23 26.06 2.31
CA PRO A 431 6.99 26.15 3.55
C PRO A 431 6.61 25.03 4.53
N LEU A 432 7.63 24.50 5.21
CA LEU A 432 7.44 23.52 6.28
C LEU A 432 7.24 24.26 7.59
N LEU A 433 6.07 24.10 8.19
CA LEU A 433 5.64 24.69 9.45
C LEU A 433 5.34 23.58 10.45
N PRO A 434 5.68 23.74 11.74
CA PRO A 434 5.34 22.76 12.75
C PRO A 434 3.85 22.38 12.68
N PRO A 435 3.51 21.07 12.69
CA PRO A 435 2.12 20.67 12.75
C PRO A 435 1.52 21.04 14.12
N PRO A 436 0.18 21.05 14.24
CA PRO A 436 -0.46 21.14 15.55
C PRO A 436 -0.06 20.00 16.48
N ASP A 437 -0.47 20.10 17.74
CA ASP A 437 -0.37 18.98 18.68
C ASP A 437 -1.03 17.71 18.09
N PRO A 438 -0.49 16.51 18.38
CA PRO A 438 -0.98 15.27 17.79
C PRO A 438 -2.48 15.06 17.93
N LEU A 439 -3.10 14.50 16.89
CA LEU A 439 -4.51 14.14 16.88
C LEU A 439 -4.81 13.14 18.02
N SER A 440 -5.73 13.50 18.92
CA SER A 440 -6.09 12.60 20.02
C SER A 440 -6.88 11.39 19.55
N VAL A 441 -6.80 10.28 20.30
CA VAL A 441 -7.56 9.05 20.01
C VAL A 441 -9.06 9.32 20.04
N GLU A 442 -9.54 10.15 20.97
CA GLU A 442 -10.95 10.53 21.07
C GLU A 442 -11.42 11.29 19.83
N SER A 443 -10.61 12.24 19.34
CA SER A 443 -10.93 13.04 18.15
C SER A 443 -10.92 12.18 16.90
N PHE A 444 -9.96 11.25 16.79
CA PHE A 444 -9.93 10.25 15.73
C PHE A 444 -11.22 9.40 15.72
N LEU A 445 -11.58 8.78 16.85
CA LEU A 445 -12.76 7.91 16.94
C LEU A 445 -14.06 8.68 16.68
N ALA A 446 -14.19 9.89 17.23
CA ALA A 446 -15.33 10.76 16.98
C ALA A 446 -15.44 11.13 15.48
N GLY A 447 -14.30 11.41 14.84
CA GLY A 447 -14.23 11.70 13.42
C GLY A 447 -14.65 10.51 12.55
N VAL A 448 -14.18 9.30 12.86
CA VAL A 448 -14.62 8.09 12.13
C VAL A 448 -16.11 7.86 12.33
N GLN A 449 -16.64 7.98 13.54
CA GLN A 449 -18.08 7.84 13.80
C GLN A 449 -18.91 8.89 13.05
N ARG A 450 -18.40 10.11 12.94
CA ARG A 450 -19.11 11.23 12.29
C ARG A 450 -19.13 11.11 10.76
N TYR A 451 -18.02 10.71 10.16
CA TYR A 451 -17.84 10.74 8.70
C TYR A 451 -17.92 9.36 8.04
N GLY A 452 -17.73 8.28 8.81
CA GLY A 452 -17.53 6.94 8.31
C GLY A 452 -18.71 6.35 7.54
N ASP A 453 -19.93 6.43 8.09
CA ASP A 453 -21.14 5.85 7.48
C ASP A 453 -21.36 6.33 6.04
N LYS A 454 -21.08 7.61 5.76
CA LYS A 454 -21.22 8.22 4.43
C LYS A 454 -20.31 7.57 3.39
N PHE A 455 -19.18 7.03 3.82
CA PHE A 455 -18.15 6.46 2.97
C PHE A 455 -17.93 4.97 3.22
N GLN A 456 -18.87 4.28 3.89
CA GLN A 456 -18.81 2.85 4.18
C GLN A 456 -17.57 2.45 5.01
N VAL A 457 -17.21 3.31 5.96
CA VAL A 457 -16.17 3.05 6.96
C VAL A 457 -16.84 2.97 8.33
N GLU A 458 -16.76 1.81 8.96
CA GLU A 458 -17.38 1.55 10.25
C GLU A 458 -16.33 1.58 11.38
N CYS A 459 -16.74 2.07 12.55
CA CYS A 459 -15.95 2.00 13.78
C CYS A 459 -16.68 1.09 14.78
N LEU A 460 -16.23 -0.16 14.89
CA LEU A 460 -16.84 -1.15 15.79
C LEU A 460 -16.01 -1.27 17.07
N GLN A 461 -16.61 -1.02 18.23
CA GLN A 461 -15.95 -1.21 19.52
C GLN A 461 -16.20 -2.63 20.02
N HIS A 462 -15.12 -3.33 20.39
CA HIS A 462 -15.19 -4.63 21.05
C HIS A 462 -14.91 -4.41 22.54
N ASN A 463 -15.92 -4.67 23.37
CA ASN A 463 -15.81 -4.61 24.83
C ASN A 463 -15.21 -5.89 25.43
#